data_AF-A0A2T4G269-F1
#
_entry.id   AF-A0A2T4G269-F1
#
_cell.length_a   1.000
_cell.length_b   1.000
_cell.length_c   1.000
_cell.angle_alpha   90.00
_cell.angle_beta   90.00
_cell.angle_gamma   90.00
#
_symmetry.space_group_name_H-M   'P 1'
#
loop_
_entity.id
_entity.type
_entity.pdbx_description
1 polymer ?
#
loop_
_entity_poly.entity_id
_entity_poly.type
_entity_poly.pdbx_seq_one_letter_code
_entity_poly.pdbx_strand_id
1 'polypeptide(L)' 'MPTVQIMSVIGSAVPAPLRELGLLACWYLVRDGEAISGPLTSLSAAEQQLRQASSFRLHA' A
#
# COMPACT_ATOMS: atom_id res chain seq x y z
N MET A 1 2.09 19.48 -2.81
CA MET A 1 2.53 18.53 -1.76
C MET A 1 2.23 17.14 -2.27
N PRO A 2 3.21 16.23 -2.37
CA PRO A 2 2.93 14.89 -2.86
C PRO A 2 1.98 14.17 -1.89
N THR A 3 0.85 13.71 -2.39
CA THR A 3 -0.16 13.01 -1.58
C THR A 3 0.14 11.53 -1.62
N VAL A 4 0.36 10.93 -0.45
CA VAL A 4 0.48 9.47 -0.34
C VAL A 4 -0.92 8.92 -0.12
N GLN A 5 -1.30 7.92 -0.91
CA GLN A 5 -2.62 7.29 -0.88
C GLN A 5 -2.46 5.77 -0.77
N ILE A 6 -3.48 5.10 -0.25
CA ILE A 6 -3.55 3.64 -0.26
C ILE A 6 -4.29 3.21 -1.53
N MET A 7 -3.67 2.36 -2.33
CA MET A 7 -4.27 1.74 -3.50
C MET A 7 -4.58 0.28 -3.22
N SER A 8 -5.85 -0.10 -3.38
CA SER A 8 -6.30 -1.49 -3.27
C SER A 8 -6.16 -2.20 -4.61
N VAL A 9 -5.56 -3.38 -4.59
CA VAL A 9 -5.38 -4.25 -5.75
C VAL A 9 -6.12 -5.56 -5.46
N ILE A 10 -7.05 -5.93 -6.32
CA ILE A 10 -8.03 -7.01 -6.06
C ILE A 10 -8.07 -7.99 -7.25
N GLY A 11 -8.31 -9.26 -6.96
CA GLY A 11 -8.51 -10.29 -7.98
C GLY A 11 -7.26 -10.53 -8.83
N SER A 12 -7.41 -10.51 -10.16
CA SER A 12 -6.31 -10.83 -11.09
C SER A 12 -5.15 -9.84 -11.04
N ALA A 13 -5.37 -8.61 -10.57
CA ALA A 13 -4.34 -7.61 -10.41
C ALA A 13 -3.41 -7.90 -9.20
N VAL A 14 -3.81 -8.78 -8.29
CA VAL A 14 -2.98 -9.20 -7.15
C VAL A 14 -1.75 -9.98 -7.66
N PRO A 15 -0.54 -9.72 -7.13
CA PRO A 15 0.67 -10.45 -7.52
C PRO A 15 0.51 -11.97 -7.43
N ALA A 16 1.05 -12.70 -8.40
CA ALA A 16 0.95 -14.16 -8.46
C ALA A 16 1.35 -14.87 -7.14
N PRO A 17 2.46 -14.49 -6.48
CA PRO A 17 2.84 -15.14 -5.23
C PRO A 17 1.80 -14.98 -4.11
N LEU A 18 1.09 -13.85 -4.07
CA LEU A 18 0.04 -13.63 -3.06
C LEU A 18 -1.25 -14.36 -3.42
N ARG A 19 -1.58 -14.48 -4.72
CA ARG A 19 -2.74 -15.25 -5.18
C ARG A 19 -2.57 -16.74 -4.91
N GLU A 20 -1.37 -17.27 -5.06
CA GLU A 20 -1.04 -18.67 -4.74
C GLU A 20 -1.22 -18.97 -3.25
N LEU A 21 -1.08 -17.96 -2.39
CA LEU A 21 -1.39 -18.03 -0.95
C LEU A 21 -2.89 -17.86 -0.63
N GLY A 22 -3.75 -17.72 -1.64
CA GLY A 22 -5.20 -17.54 -1.47
C GLY A 22 -5.64 -16.10 -1.17
N LEU A 23 -4.74 -15.12 -1.28
CA LEU A 23 -5.10 -13.72 -1.05
C LEU A 23 -5.83 -13.14 -2.26
N LEU A 24 -7.01 -12.58 -2.01
CA LEU A 24 -7.86 -11.95 -3.03
C LEU A 24 -7.64 -10.44 -3.14
N ALA A 25 -6.92 -9.84 -2.20
CA ALA A 25 -6.61 -8.42 -2.18
C ALA A 25 -5.24 -8.15 -1.56
N CYS A 26 -4.60 -7.08 -2.02
CA CYS A 26 -3.42 -6.50 -1.38
C CYS A 26 -3.45 -4.97 -1.51
N TRP A 27 -2.64 -4.27 -0.72
CA TRP A 27 -2.61 -2.82 -0.67
C TRP A 27 -1.20 -2.30 -0.94
N TYR A 28 -1.14 -1.17 -1.65
CA TYR A 28 0.09 -0.43 -1.90
C TYR A 28 -0.04 0.99 -1.37
N LEU A 29 1.06 1.59 -0.95
CA LEU A 29 1.13 3.03 -0.80
C LEU A 29 1.62 3.61 -2.12
N VAL A 30 0.89 4.57 -2.64
CA VAL A 30 1.19 5.23 -3.91
C VAL A 30 1.43 6.70 -3.65
N ARG A 31 2.48 7.26 -4.25
CA ARG A 31 2.78 8.69 -4.27
C ARG A 31 2.86 9.14 -5.72
N ASP A 32 2.02 10.09 -6.10
CA ASP A 32 2.01 10.67 -7.45
C ASP A 32 1.91 9.62 -8.58
N GLY A 33 1.17 8.53 -8.33
CA GLY A 33 0.99 7.43 -9.29
C GLY A 33 2.03 6.30 -9.20
N GLU A 34 3.11 6.48 -8.44
CA GLU A 34 4.14 5.45 -8.25
C GLU A 34 3.98 4.70 -6.92
N ALA A 35 4.06 3.37 -6.97
CA ALA A 35 4.03 2.55 -5.76
C ALA A 35 5.34 2.72 -4.96
N ILE A 36 5.22 3.23 -3.74
CA ILE A 36 6.35 3.47 -2.82
C ILE A 36 6.45 2.42 -1.71
N SER A 37 5.40 1.62 -1.48
CA SER A 37 5.39 0.49 -0.55
C SER A 37 4.33 -0.55 -0.93
N GLY A 38 4.51 -1.77 -0.45
CA GLY A 38 3.64 -2.92 -0.68
C GLY A 38 4.32 -4.03 -1.48
N PRO A 39 3.60 -5.12 -1.81
CA PRO A 39 2.21 -5.39 -1.44
C PRO A 39 2.02 -5.71 0.04
N LEU A 40 1.02 -5.08 0.65
CA LEU A 40 0.59 -5.35 2.03
C LEU A 40 -0.63 -6.28 1.99
N THR A 41 -0.67 -7.23 2.91
CA THR A 41 -1.72 -8.28 2.95
C THR A 41 -2.90 -7.90 3.84
N SER A 42 -2.86 -6.73 4.49
CA SER A 42 -3.99 -6.19 5.26
C SER A 42 -4.11 -4.67 5.07
N LEU A 43 -5.35 -4.17 5.09
CA LEU A 43 -5.62 -2.73 5.07
C LEU A 43 -5.03 -2.03 6.31
N SER A 44 -5.08 -2.66 7.48
CA SER A 44 -4.55 -2.11 8.72
C SER A 44 -3.03 -1.86 8.65
N ALA A 45 -2.27 -2.75 7.99
CA ALA A 45 -0.85 -2.53 7.74
C ALA A 45 -0.61 -1.33 6.80
N ALA A 46 -1.45 -1.17 5.78
CA ALA A 46 -1.38 -0.03 4.86
C ALA A 46 -1.69 1.29 5.56
N GLU A 47 -2.71 1.33 6.41
CA GLU A 47 -3.04 2.51 7.22
C GLU A 47 -1.92 2.86 8.21
N GLN A 48 -1.31 1.85 8.84
CA GLN A 48 -0.18 2.06 9.74
C GLN A 48 1.01 2.67 9.00
N GLN A 49 1.36 2.14 7.82
CA GLN A 49 2.42 2.74 7.01
C GLN A 49 2.06 4.13 6.50
N LEU A 50 0.80 4.38 6.13
CA LEU A 50 0.36 5.71 5.71
C LEU A 50 0.55 6.74 6.83
N ARG A 51 0.20 6.38 8.08
CA ARG A 51 0.45 7.21 9.28
C ARG A 51 1.94 7.46 9.52
N GLN A 52 2.80 6.46 9.31
CA GLN A 52 4.24 6.64 9.44
C GLN A 52 4.79 7.56 8.34
N ALA A 53 4.34 7.40 7.10
CA ALA A 53 4.75 8.22 5.96
C ALA A 53 4.27 9.68 6.07
N SER A 54 3.12 9.93 6.72
CA SER A 54 2.67 11.28 7.03
C SER A 54 3.41 11.89 8.22
N SER A 55 3.73 11.08 9.25
CA SER A 55 4.48 11.52 10.42
C SER A 55 5.93 11.88 10.12
N PHE A 56 6.58 11.24 9.15
CA PHE A 56 7.96 11.57 8.76
C PHE A 56 8.09 12.99 8.19
N ARG A 57 6.97 13.63 7.83
CA ARG A 57 6.91 15.00 7.33
C ARG A 57 6.99 16.08 8.43
N LEU A 58 7.08 15.71 9.71
CA LEU A 58 7.18 16.63 10.87
C LEU A 58 8.62 16.93 11.35
N HIS A 59 9.65 16.42 10.66
CA HIS A 59 11.05 16.75 10.95
C HIS A 59 11.72 17.34 9.70
N ALA A 60 11.48 18.62 9.45
CA ALA A 60 12.29 19.47 8.58
C ALA A 60 12.32 20.89 9.16
#